data_AF-A0A5M7QLL0-F1
#
_entry.id   AF-A0A5M7QLL0-F1
#
_cell.length_a   1.000
_cell.length_b   1.000
_cell.length_c   1.000
_cell.angle_alpha   90.00
_cell.angle_beta   90.00
_cell.angle_gamma   90.00
#
_symmetry.space_group_name_H-M   'P 1'
#
loop_
_entity.id
_entity.type
_entity.pdbx_description
1 polymer ?
#
loop_
_entity_poly.entity_id
_entity_poly.type
_entity_poly.pdbx_seq_one_letter_code
_entity_poly.pdbx_strand_id
1 'polypeptide(L)'
;MPSRGIDPKTLIEGPPRRQVPILLRQTSFRALEEAIIFQDGHPGTHTARFGEIEQRGVALTPKGRALYDRLLSEAGSGQDNEQHQQHLAAIFRDFPDDERTLRQQGLAWFHYRLSEKGMMTPPAQGESLETLIAQGRVVADPIVYEDFLPVSAAGIFQSNLGDQAQVRSAGQASRQAFEAALGCEVLDEMALYEARQQRSLAQCGLRPA
;
A
#
# COMPACT_ATOMS: atom_id res chain seq x y z
N MET A 1 11.71 -12.55 13.96
CA MET A 1 10.82 -12.21 15.09
C MET A 1 10.88 -13.28 16.19
N PRO A 2 10.68 -14.59 15.91
CA PRO A 2 10.66 -15.63 16.97
C PRO A 2 11.95 -15.72 17.80
N SER A 3 13.13 -15.59 17.17
CA SER A 3 14.42 -15.59 17.89
C SER A 3 14.62 -14.40 18.85
N ARG A 4 13.71 -13.42 18.83
CA ARG A 4 13.67 -12.25 19.73
C ARG A 4 12.48 -12.30 20.69
N GLY A 5 11.80 -13.44 20.83
CA GLY A 5 10.64 -13.59 21.71
C GLY A 5 9.34 -12.96 21.17
N ILE A 6 9.31 -12.62 19.88
CA ILE A 6 8.13 -12.05 19.23
C ILE A 6 7.48 -13.14 18.38
N ASP A 7 6.24 -13.48 18.70
CA ASP A 7 5.43 -14.46 17.98
C ASP A 7 4.42 -13.74 17.04
N PRO A 8 4.75 -13.59 15.74
CA PRO A 8 3.85 -12.96 14.79
C PRO A 8 2.72 -13.86 14.37
N LYS A 9 1.60 -13.24 13.97
CA LYS A 9 0.58 -13.94 13.19
C LYS A 9 1.22 -14.52 11.94
N THR A 10 0.78 -15.72 11.57
CA THR A 10 1.24 -16.39 10.34
C THR A 10 0.84 -15.58 9.10
N LEU A 11 -0.34 -14.98 9.11
CA LEU A 11 -0.88 -14.21 8.00
C LEU A 11 -0.09 -12.90 7.79
N ILE A 12 0.34 -12.69 6.54
CA ILE A 12 0.85 -11.41 6.04
C ILE A 12 -0.22 -10.83 5.12
N GLU A 13 -0.65 -9.62 5.44
CA GLU A 13 -1.61 -8.86 4.65
C GLU A 13 -0.92 -8.07 3.54
N GLY A 14 -1.67 -7.77 2.47
CA GLY A 14 -1.17 -7.08 1.28
C GLY A 14 -0.78 -8.03 0.15
N PRO A 15 -0.06 -7.54 -0.88
CA PRO A 15 0.38 -8.38 -1.98
C PRO A 15 1.38 -9.46 -1.51
N PRO A 16 1.60 -10.51 -2.32
CA PRO A 16 2.65 -11.48 -2.05
C PRO A 16 4.03 -10.82 -2.19
N ARG A 17 5.10 -11.59 -1.93
CA ARG A 17 6.47 -11.11 -2.16
C ARG A 17 6.69 -10.79 -3.65
N ARG A 18 7.35 -9.66 -3.91
CA ARG A 18 7.59 -9.08 -5.24
C ARG A 18 8.98 -8.48 -5.33
N GLN A 19 9.53 -8.37 -6.53
CA GLN A 19 10.77 -7.65 -6.80
C GLN A 19 10.56 -6.14 -6.76
N VAL A 20 9.41 -5.67 -7.24
CA VAL A 20 8.94 -4.30 -7.06
C VAL A 20 7.74 -4.33 -6.12
N PRO A 21 7.94 -4.08 -4.81
CA PRO A 21 6.84 -4.04 -3.85
C PRO A 21 5.82 -2.98 -4.24
N ILE A 22 4.53 -3.29 -4.10
CA ILE A 22 3.41 -2.37 -4.35
C ILE A 22 2.60 -2.19 -3.06
N LEU A 23 2.00 -1.02 -2.88
CA LEU A 23 1.24 -0.66 -1.67
C LEU A 23 2.06 -0.92 -0.40
N LEU A 24 1.60 -1.79 0.50
CA LEU A 24 2.36 -2.25 1.64
C LEU A 24 2.05 -3.70 1.97
N ARG A 25 2.96 -4.34 2.70
CA ARG A 25 2.76 -5.65 3.32
C ARG A 25 2.90 -5.51 4.82
N GLN A 26 2.07 -6.20 5.60
CA GLN A 26 2.10 -6.07 7.06
C GLN A 26 1.71 -7.34 7.79
N THR A 27 2.16 -7.45 9.04
CA THR A 27 1.69 -8.47 9.99
C THR A 27 1.75 -7.92 11.41
N SER A 28 0.99 -8.54 12.31
CA SER A 28 0.90 -8.15 13.73
C SER A 28 1.37 -9.26 14.65
N PHE A 29 1.69 -8.91 15.89
CA PHE A 29 2.15 -9.84 16.92
C PHE A 29 1.69 -9.39 18.30
N ARG A 30 1.53 -10.34 19.23
CA ARG A 30 1.28 -10.00 20.64
C ARG A 30 2.54 -9.40 21.25
N ALA A 31 2.48 -8.14 21.68
CA ALA A 31 3.62 -7.43 22.24
C ALA A 31 3.65 -7.47 23.77
N LEU A 32 2.53 -7.21 24.44
CA LEU A 32 2.44 -7.16 25.90
C LEU A 32 1.03 -7.49 26.39
N GLU A 33 0.92 -8.17 27.53
CA GLU A 33 -0.33 -8.28 28.29
C GLU A 33 -0.31 -7.27 29.44
N GLU A 34 -1.35 -6.44 29.54
CA GLU A 34 -1.44 -5.41 30.56
C GLU A 34 -2.48 -5.78 31.63
N ALA A 35 -2.07 -5.66 32.90
CA ALA A 35 -2.99 -5.78 34.02
C ALA A 35 -3.89 -4.55 34.07
N ILE A 36 -5.17 -4.77 34.36
CA ILE A 36 -6.12 -3.70 34.67
C ILE A 36 -6.60 -3.85 36.11
N ILE A 37 -7.03 -2.74 36.71
CA ILE A 37 -7.62 -2.72 38.03
C ILE A 37 -9.03 -2.16 37.89
N PHE A 38 -10.03 -2.93 38.29
CA PHE A 38 -11.41 -2.47 38.31
C PHE A 38 -11.63 -1.48 39.45
N GLN A 39 -12.70 -0.68 39.38
CA GLN A 39 -12.99 0.37 40.39
C GLN A 39 -13.17 -0.19 41.80
N ASP A 40 -13.58 -1.45 41.92
CA ASP A 40 -13.72 -2.20 43.18
C ASP A 40 -12.39 -2.79 43.68
N GLY A 41 -11.27 -2.42 43.05
CA GLY A 41 -9.93 -2.88 43.40
C GLY A 41 -9.60 -4.30 42.94
N HIS A 42 -10.51 -4.99 42.25
CA HIS A 42 -10.25 -6.35 41.78
C HIS A 42 -9.28 -6.30 40.59
N PRO A 43 -8.22 -7.13 40.60
CA PRO A 43 -7.34 -7.24 39.46
C PRO A 43 -8.06 -7.96 38.32
N GLY A 44 -7.94 -7.40 37.12
CA GLY A 44 -8.31 -8.04 35.87
C GLY A 44 -7.13 -8.04 34.91
N THR A 45 -7.32 -8.71 33.78
CA THR A 45 -6.41 -8.65 32.64
C THR A 45 -7.21 -8.15 31.45
N HIS A 46 -6.73 -7.13 30.75
CA HIS A 46 -7.33 -6.69 29.51
C HIS A 46 -6.43 -7.00 28.32
N THR A 47 -7.09 -7.15 27.18
CA THR A 47 -6.60 -7.29 25.81
C THR A 47 -5.14 -6.89 25.59
N ALA A 48 -4.39 -7.82 24.99
CA ALA A 48 -2.99 -7.64 24.63
C ALA A 48 -2.75 -6.38 23.78
N ARG A 49 -1.65 -5.68 24.07
CA ARG A 49 -1.07 -4.71 23.14
C ARG A 49 -0.46 -5.49 22.00
N PHE A 50 -0.84 -5.15 20.78
CA PHE A 50 -0.28 -5.72 19.58
C PHE A 50 0.78 -4.78 19.02
N GLY A 51 1.88 -5.37 18.56
CA GLY A 51 2.83 -4.70 17.70
C GLY A 51 2.50 -4.99 16.24
N GLU A 52 2.95 -4.12 15.36
CA GLU A 52 2.79 -4.24 13.91
C GLU A 52 4.13 -3.98 13.23
N ILE A 53 4.33 -4.62 12.08
CA ILE A 53 5.46 -4.36 11.20
C ILE A 53 4.95 -4.25 9.78
N GLU A 54 5.44 -3.24 9.06
CA GLU A 54 5.08 -2.97 7.67
C GLU A 54 6.30 -2.86 6.76
N GLN A 55 6.11 -3.21 5.50
CA GLN A 55 7.03 -2.93 4.39
C GLN A 55 6.26 -2.15 3.33
N ARG A 56 6.68 -0.91 3.06
CA ARG A 56 6.06 -0.05 2.04
C ARG A 56 6.71 -0.25 0.68
N GLY A 57 5.87 -0.25 -0.34
CA GLY A 57 6.21 -0.33 -1.75
C GLY A 57 5.74 0.91 -2.51
N VAL A 58 5.61 0.79 -3.83
CA VAL A 58 5.18 1.89 -4.70
C VAL A 58 3.66 2.14 -4.61
N ALA A 59 3.27 3.42 -4.62
CA ALA A 59 1.89 3.86 -4.73
C ALA A 59 1.31 3.52 -6.10
N LEU A 60 0.09 2.98 -6.11
CA LEU A 60 -0.58 2.59 -7.35
C LEU A 60 -1.44 3.72 -7.90
N THR A 61 -1.58 3.76 -9.22
CA THR A 61 -2.60 4.58 -9.88
C THR A 61 -3.99 3.97 -9.67
N PRO A 62 -5.09 4.65 -10.02
CA PRO A 62 -6.42 4.04 -10.03
C PRO A 62 -6.48 2.74 -10.86
N LYS A 63 -5.76 2.71 -12.00
CA LYS A 63 -5.65 1.51 -12.85
C LYS A 63 -4.89 0.37 -12.15
N GLY A 64 -3.75 0.70 -11.52
CA GLY A 64 -2.99 -0.29 -10.74
C GLY A 64 -3.76 -0.81 -9.55
N ARG A 65 -4.50 0.05 -8.87
CA ARG A 65 -5.36 -0.32 -7.74
C ARG A 65 -6.50 -1.24 -8.17
N ALA A 66 -7.18 -0.93 -9.27
CA ALA A 66 -8.22 -1.80 -9.82
C ALA A 66 -7.67 -3.18 -10.21
N LEU A 67 -6.46 -3.24 -10.78
CA LEU A 67 -5.77 -4.50 -11.06
C LEU A 67 -5.46 -5.27 -9.77
N TYR A 68 -4.92 -4.59 -8.76
CA TYR A 68 -4.64 -5.17 -7.44
C TYR A 68 -5.91 -5.75 -6.79
N ASP A 69 -6.99 -4.96 -6.71
CA ASP A 69 -8.24 -5.36 -6.06
C ASP A 69 -8.88 -6.56 -6.78
N ARG A 70 -8.82 -6.60 -8.11
CA ARG A 70 -9.29 -7.75 -8.90
C ARG A 70 -8.50 -9.02 -8.58
N LEU A 71 -7.17 -8.95 -8.62
CA LEU A 71 -6.31 -10.12 -8.34
C LEU A 71 -6.44 -10.59 -6.88
N LEU A 72 -6.61 -9.66 -5.95
CA LEU A 72 -6.86 -9.99 -4.54
C LEU A 72 -8.21 -10.71 -4.37
N SER A 73 -9.25 -10.24 -5.07
CA SER A 73 -10.57 -10.89 -5.09
C SER A 73 -10.51 -12.30 -5.70
N GLU A 74 -9.79 -12.47 -6.80
CA GLU A 74 -9.57 -13.77 -7.45
C GLU A 74 -8.84 -14.77 -6.55
N ALA A 75 -7.91 -14.30 -5.71
CA ALA A 75 -7.18 -15.15 -4.77
C ALA A 75 -8.02 -15.62 -3.58
N GLY A 76 -9.11 -14.92 -3.27
CA GLY A 76 -10.00 -15.25 -2.16
C GLY A 76 -9.30 -15.28 -0.79
N SER A 77 -9.91 -15.96 0.17
CA SER A 77 -9.32 -16.24 1.48
C SER A 77 -8.98 -17.72 1.60
N GLY A 78 -7.73 -18.04 1.97
CA GLY A 78 -7.33 -19.40 2.31
C GLY A 78 -7.34 -19.61 3.83
N GLN A 79 -7.66 -20.83 4.29
CA GLN A 79 -7.60 -21.19 5.71
C GLN A 79 -6.18 -21.56 6.17
N ASP A 80 -5.35 -22.06 5.25
CA ASP A 80 -3.94 -22.35 5.48
C ASP A 80 -3.06 -21.25 4.87
N ASN A 81 -2.13 -20.73 5.67
CA ASN A 81 -1.33 -19.57 5.30
C ASN A 81 -0.31 -19.89 4.21
N GLU A 82 0.33 -21.06 4.24
CA GLU A 82 1.32 -21.42 3.20
C GLU A 82 0.65 -21.60 1.84
N GLN A 83 -0.45 -22.37 1.79
CA GLN A 83 -1.23 -22.55 0.57
C GLN A 83 -1.84 -21.24 0.08
N HIS A 84 -2.34 -20.39 0.99
CA HIS A 84 -2.88 -19.08 0.63
C HIS A 84 -1.80 -18.19 0.01
N GLN A 85 -0.61 -18.09 0.60
CA GLN A 85 0.48 -17.29 0.06
C GLN A 85 0.99 -17.81 -1.28
N GLN A 86 1.06 -19.14 -1.47
CA GLN A 86 1.41 -19.75 -2.75
C GLN A 86 0.37 -19.44 -3.84
N HIS A 87 -0.92 -19.57 -3.51
CA HIS A 87 -2.01 -19.26 -4.42
C HIS A 87 -2.06 -17.77 -4.79
N LEU A 88 -1.93 -16.90 -3.78
CA LEU A 88 -1.84 -15.45 -3.95
C LEU A 88 -0.67 -15.08 -4.86
N ALA A 89 0.51 -15.67 -4.64
CA ALA A 89 1.68 -15.47 -5.51
C ALA A 89 1.42 -15.94 -6.95
N ALA A 90 0.74 -17.07 -7.14
CA ALA A 90 0.43 -17.58 -8.47
C ALA A 90 -0.49 -16.67 -9.27
N ILE A 91 -1.50 -16.05 -8.62
CA ILE A 91 -2.44 -15.11 -9.23
C ILE A 91 -1.78 -13.75 -9.49
N PHE A 92 -0.98 -13.25 -8.55
CA PHE A 92 -0.27 -11.97 -8.71
C PHE A 92 0.86 -11.98 -9.75
N ARG A 93 1.12 -13.11 -10.42
CA ARG A 93 1.95 -13.15 -11.64
C ARG A 93 1.36 -12.29 -12.76
N ASP A 94 0.05 -12.07 -12.75
CA ASP A 94 -0.64 -11.19 -13.71
C ASP A 94 -0.44 -9.69 -13.40
N PHE A 95 0.22 -9.36 -12.28
CA PHE A 95 0.67 -8.01 -11.97
C PHE A 95 2.15 -7.86 -12.37
N PRO A 96 2.52 -6.94 -13.28
CA PRO A 96 3.92 -6.77 -13.71
C PRO A 96 4.89 -6.48 -12.57
N ASP A 97 6.02 -7.17 -12.51
CA ASP A 97 6.98 -7.10 -11.39
C ASP A 97 8.31 -6.43 -11.77
N ASP A 98 8.25 -5.47 -12.69
CA ASP A 98 9.36 -4.61 -13.08
C ASP A 98 8.88 -3.17 -13.26
N GLU A 99 9.72 -2.22 -12.85
CA GLU A 99 9.36 -0.79 -12.83
C GLU A 99 9.03 -0.26 -14.23
N ARG A 100 9.67 -0.80 -15.26
CA ARG A 100 9.46 -0.36 -16.65
C ARG A 100 8.05 -0.65 -17.09
N THR A 101 7.58 -1.89 -16.95
CA THR A 101 6.24 -2.26 -17.37
C THR A 101 5.18 -1.61 -16.48
N LEU A 102 5.43 -1.46 -15.17
CA LEU A 102 4.52 -0.73 -14.27
C LEU A 102 4.28 0.70 -14.72
N ARG A 103 5.34 1.42 -15.07
CA ARG A 103 5.25 2.80 -15.55
C ARG A 103 4.64 2.89 -16.95
N GLN A 104 5.08 2.05 -17.91
CA GLN A 104 4.54 2.04 -19.27
C GLN A 104 3.04 1.75 -19.32
N GLN A 105 2.56 0.86 -18.44
CA GLN A 105 1.14 0.53 -18.34
C GLN A 105 0.37 1.51 -17.43
N GLY A 106 1.02 2.49 -16.82
CA GLY A 106 0.41 3.46 -15.91
C GLY A 106 -0.21 2.80 -14.68
N LEU A 107 0.46 1.80 -14.10
CA LEU A 107 -0.01 1.05 -12.92
C LEU A 107 0.49 1.62 -11.60
N ALA A 108 1.63 2.32 -11.61
CA ALA A 108 2.21 2.90 -10.41
C ALA A 108 2.68 4.35 -10.66
N TRP A 109 2.77 5.12 -9.59
CA TRP A 109 3.24 6.50 -9.62
C TRP A 109 4.75 6.57 -9.49
N PHE A 110 5.37 7.46 -10.28
CA PHE A 110 6.82 7.66 -10.30
C PHE A 110 7.18 9.15 -10.15
N HIS A 111 8.31 9.39 -9.51
CA HIS A 111 8.96 10.68 -9.43
C HIS A 111 10.08 10.74 -10.45
N TYR A 112 10.08 11.79 -11.27
CA TYR A 112 11.03 11.96 -12.36
C TYR A 112 12.02 13.07 -12.05
N ARG A 113 13.30 12.81 -12.33
CA ARG A 113 14.37 13.80 -12.21
C ARG A 113 15.35 13.68 -13.37
N LEU A 114 15.96 14.80 -13.75
CA LEU A 114 17.07 14.79 -14.70
C LEU A 114 18.31 14.17 -14.03
N SER A 115 19.01 13.31 -14.76
CA SER A 115 20.38 12.93 -14.40
C SER A 115 21.34 14.06 -14.77
N GLU A 116 22.62 13.95 -14.40
CA GLU A 116 23.66 14.88 -14.87
C GLU A 116 23.67 15.00 -16.40
N LYS A 117 23.52 13.87 -17.11
CA LYS A 117 23.39 13.84 -18.58
C LYS A 117 22.12 14.56 -19.06
N GLY A 118 21.01 14.41 -18.34
CA GLY A 118 19.77 15.12 -18.63
C GLY A 118 19.86 16.63 -18.40
N MET A 119 20.66 17.09 -17.44
CA MET A 119 20.89 18.52 -17.22
C MET A 119 21.76 19.14 -18.33
N MET A 120 22.78 18.40 -18.80
CA MET A 120 23.64 18.83 -19.91
C MET A 120 22.93 18.76 -21.27
N THR A 121 21.96 17.87 -21.42
CA THR A 121 21.13 17.74 -22.62
C THR A 121 19.66 17.67 -22.21
N PRO A 122 19.03 18.81 -21.91
CA PRO A 122 17.64 18.88 -21.47
C PRO A 122 16.67 18.23 -22.46
N PRO A 123 15.55 17.66 -22.00
CA PRO A 123 14.52 17.11 -22.90
C PRO A 123 14.02 18.15 -23.90
N ALA A 124 13.98 17.77 -25.18
CA ALA A 124 13.38 18.55 -26.24
C ALA A 124 11.88 18.20 -26.40
N GLN A 125 11.13 19.12 -26.99
CA GLN A 125 9.70 18.91 -27.23
C GLN A 125 9.47 17.71 -28.16
N GLY A 126 8.55 16.83 -27.77
CA GLY A 126 8.21 15.62 -28.52
C GLY A 126 9.10 14.40 -28.24
N GLU A 127 10.15 14.54 -27.42
CA GLU A 127 10.89 13.36 -26.94
C GLU A 127 10.01 12.53 -26.00
N SER A 128 10.00 11.21 -26.21
CA SER A 128 9.30 10.28 -25.33
C SER A 128 10.04 10.13 -24.01
N LEU A 129 9.30 10.17 -22.89
CA LEU A 129 9.81 9.89 -21.56
C LEU A 129 10.57 8.55 -21.50
N GLU A 130 10.07 7.50 -22.16
CA GLU A 130 10.72 6.20 -22.18
C GLU A 130 12.10 6.24 -22.85
N THR A 131 12.22 7.00 -23.94
CA THR A 131 13.48 7.20 -24.66
C THR A 131 14.48 7.95 -23.78
N LEU A 132 14.02 8.99 -23.07
CA LEU A 132 14.86 9.76 -22.16
C LEU A 132 15.37 8.92 -20.99
N ILE A 133 14.53 8.03 -20.45
CA ILE A 133 14.93 7.06 -19.42
C ILE A 133 15.94 6.06 -19.99
N ALA A 134 15.68 5.48 -21.17
CA ALA A 134 16.58 4.52 -21.81
C ALA A 134 17.95 5.14 -22.15
N GLN A 135 17.99 6.44 -22.47
CA GLN A 135 19.23 7.20 -22.70
C GLN A 135 19.96 7.59 -21.40
N GLY A 136 19.36 7.32 -20.23
CA GLY A 136 19.87 7.72 -18.93
C GLY A 136 19.83 9.22 -18.68
N ARG A 137 18.96 9.97 -19.37
CA ARG A 137 18.77 11.42 -19.21
C ARG A 137 17.73 11.74 -18.13
N VAL A 138 16.72 10.88 -17.99
CA VAL A 138 15.72 10.95 -16.92
C VAL A 138 15.84 9.70 -16.06
N VAL A 139 15.77 9.88 -14.74
CA VAL A 139 15.61 8.80 -13.78
C VAL A 139 14.17 8.82 -13.28
N ALA A 140 13.56 7.64 -13.19
CA ALA A 140 12.22 7.45 -12.66
C ALA A 140 12.33 6.64 -11.36
N ASP A 141 12.08 7.29 -10.23
CA ASP A 141 12.10 6.67 -8.91
C ASP A 141 10.65 6.35 -8.48
N PRO A 142 10.30 5.13 -8.04
CA PRO A 142 8.95 4.81 -7.60
C PRO A 142 8.53 5.68 -6.41
N ILE A 143 7.31 6.24 -6.44
CA ILE A 143 6.77 6.99 -5.30
C ILE A 143 6.29 6.01 -4.25
N VAL A 144 6.87 6.07 -3.05
CA VAL A 144 6.47 5.23 -1.91
C VAL A 144 5.00 5.48 -1.54
N TYR A 145 4.29 4.41 -1.20
CA TYR A 145 2.93 4.44 -0.70
C TYR A 145 2.90 4.85 0.78
N GLU A 146 2.28 5.99 1.07
CA GLU A 146 2.19 6.63 2.38
C GLU A 146 0.86 6.37 3.11
N ASP A 147 -0.08 5.66 2.48
CA ASP A 147 -1.40 5.37 3.08
C ASP A 147 -1.46 3.94 3.64
N PHE A 148 -2.68 3.40 3.78
CA PHE A 148 -2.97 2.11 4.39
C PHE A 148 -3.82 1.23 3.49
N LEU A 149 -3.65 -0.09 3.61
CA LEU A 149 -4.57 -1.03 2.96
C LEU A 149 -6.00 -0.83 3.50
N PRO A 150 -7.02 -0.85 2.63
CA PRO A 150 -8.40 -0.45 2.97
C PRO A 150 -9.09 -1.32 4.04
N VAL A 151 -8.59 -2.54 4.34
CA VAL A 151 -9.27 -3.51 5.22
C VAL A 151 -8.35 -4.12 6.29
N SER A 152 -7.18 -3.55 6.55
CA SER A 152 -6.19 -4.26 7.38
C SER A 152 -6.34 -4.11 8.89
N ALA A 153 -6.82 -2.97 9.38
CA ALA A 153 -6.98 -2.81 10.83
C ALA A 153 -8.22 -3.53 11.38
N ALA A 154 -9.26 -3.71 10.55
CA ALA A 154 -10.54 -4.27 11.01
C ALA A 154 -10.43 -5.74 11.44
N GLY A 155 -9.56 -6.54 10.82
CA GLY A 155 -9.34 -7.94 11.22
C GLY A 155 -8.69 -8.08 12.61
N ILE A 156 -7.82 -7.14 12.99
CA ILE A 156 -7.19 -7.07 14.32
C ILE A 156 -8.24 -6.70 15.38
N PHE A 157 -9.19 -5.82 15.07
CA PHE A 157 -10.28 -5.46 16.00
C PHE A 157 -11.45 -6.47 16.00
N GLN A 158 -11.74 -7.13 14.88
CA GLN A 158 -12.83 -8.11 14.74
C GLN A 158 -12.49 -9.46 15.37
N SER A 159 -11.24 -9.92 15.28
CA SER A 159 -10.82 -11.17 15.94
C SER A 159 -10.86 -11.11 17.47
N ASN A 160 -10.93 -9.90 18.05
CA ASN A 160 -11.12 -9.70 19.49
C ASN A 160 -12.61 -9.68 19.91
N LEU A 161 -13.57 -9.72 18.97
CA LEU A 161 -15.01 -9.52 19.22
C LEU A 161 -15.90 -10.74 18.92
N GLY A 162 -15.31 -11.88 18.56
CA GLY A 162 -16.04 -13.12 18.25
C GLY A 162 -16.39 -13.29 16.76
N ASP A 163 -16.45 -14.54 16.32
CA ASP A 163 -16.48 -15.04 14.93
C ASP A 163 -17.70 -14.64 14.07
N GLN A 164 -18.00 -13.35 13.91
CA GLN A 164 -18.94 -12.90 12.88
C GLN A 164 -18.33 -11.82 12.00
N ALA A 165 -17.65 -12.28 10.95
CA ALA A 165 -17.20 -11.44 9.84
C ALA A 165 -18.42 -10.87 9.09
N GLN A 166 -18.82 -9.64 9.41
CA GLN A 166 -19.66 -8.84 8.51
C GLN A 166 -18.76 -7.93 7.68
N VAL A 167 -18.63 -8.26 6.39
CA VAL A 167 -18.09 -7.36 5.37
C VAL A 167 -19.08 -6.20 5.22
N ARG A 168 -18.85 -5.10 5.93
CA ARG A 168 -19.63 -3.87 5.72
C ARG A 168 -19.10 -3.20 4.47
N SER A 169 -19.95 -3.13 3.45
CA SER A 169 -19.76 -2.29 2.27
C SER A 169 -19.55 -0.83 2.72
N ALA A 170 -18.43 -0.24 2.32
CA ALA A 170 -18.10 1.16 2.58
C ALA A 170 -19.05 2.06 1.78
N GLY A 171 -20.19 2.42 2.37
CA GLY A 171 -21.13 3.38 1.80
C GLY A 171 -20.70 4.83 2.03
N GLN A 172 -20.97 5.71 1.05
CA GLN A 172 -20.69 7.15 1.08
C GLN A 172 -21.31 7.88 2.29
N ALA A 173 -22.40 7.36 2.86
CA ALA A 173 -23.06 7.91 4.04
C ALA A 173 -22.14 7.99 5.28
N SER A 174 -21.10 7.14 5.35
CA SER A 174 -20.13 7.17 6.44
C SER A 174 -19.07 8.27 6.31
N ARG A 175 -18.72 8.68 5.07
CA ARG A 175 -17.66 9.68 4.83
C ARG A 175 -18.11 11.08 5.24
N GLN A 176 -19.30 11.51 4.83
CA GLN A 176 -19.82 12.83 5.18
C GLN A 176 -19.94 13.02 6.70
N ALA A 177 -20.43 12.00 7.41
CA ALA A 177 -20.49 12.02 8.87
C ALA A 177 -19.09 12.07 9.51
N PHE A 178 -18.12 11.35 8.94
CA PHE A 178 -16.73 11.38 9.40
C PHE A 178 -16.08 12.76 9.20
N GLU A 179 -16.19 13.36 8.02
CA GLU A 179 -15.63 14.68 7.72
C GLU A 179 -16.30 15.79 8.55
N ALA A 180 -17.62 15.68 8.79
CA ALA A 180 -18.33 16.59 9.68
C ALA A 180 -17.81 16.52 11.12
N ALA A 181 -17.50 15.32 11.62
CA ALA A 181 -16.91 15.13 12.95
C ALA A 181 -15.43 15.57 13.01
N LEU A 182 -14.68 15.37 11.93
CA LEU A 182 -13.29 15.78 11.79
C LEU A 182 -13.15 17.31 11.69
N GLY A 183 -14.16 17.99 11.13
CA GLY A 183 -14.18 19.44 10.90
C GLY A 183 -13.55 19.88 9.57
N CYS A 184 -13.14 18.93 8.72
CA CYS A 184 -12.61 19.19 7.38
C CYS A 184 -12.79 17.96 6.48
N GLU A 185 -12.64 18.16 5.16
CA GLU A 185 -12.62 17.09 4.17
C GLU A 185 -11.32 16.27 4.28
N VAL A 186 -11.42 14.95 4.07
CA VAL A 186 -10.22 14.13 3.92
C VAL A 186 -9.64 14.30 2.52
N LEU A 187 -8.32 14.45 2.44
CA LEU A 187 -7.61 14.57 1.17
C LEU A 187 -7.71 13.27 0.37
N ASP A 188 -7.81 13.39 -0.95
CA ASP A 188 -7.71 12.27 -1.89
C ASP A 188 -6.24 11.94 -2.13
N GLU A 189 -5.80 10.76 -1.66
CA GLU A 189 -4.42 10.32 -1.78
C GLU A 189 -4.00 10.15 -3.25
N MET A 190 -4.91 9.70 -4.11
CA MET A 190 -4.63 9.47 -5.53
C MET A 190 -4.32 10.80 -6.24
N ALA A 191 -5.07 11.85 -5.89
CA ALA A 191 -4.82 13.20 -6.40
C ALA A 191 -3.46 13.75 -5.93
N LEU A 192 -3.05 13.45 -4.69
CA LEU A 192 -1.73 13.86 -4.17
C LEU A 192 -0.58 13.16 -4.89
N TYR A 193 -0.69 11.85 -5.15
CA TYR A 193 0.33 11.12 -5.90
C TYR A 193 0.41 11.57 -7.36
N GLU A 194 -0.74 11.79 -8.01
CA GLU A 194 -0.80 12.31 -9.36
C GLU A 194 -0.12 13.68 -9.45
N ALA A 195 -0.47 14.60 -8.55
CA ALA A 195 0.12 15.93 -8.50
C ALA A 195 1.64 15.88 -8.29
N ARG A 196 2.14 14.96 -7.45
CA ARG A 196 3.57 14.74 -7.23
C ARG A 196 4.27 14.25 -8.50
N GLN A 197 3.68 13.29 -9.22
CA GLN A 197 4.22 12.81 -10.49
C GLN A 197 4.24 13.93 -11.53
N GLN A 198 3.12 14.61 -11.76
CA GLN A 198 3.00 15.68 -12.75
C GLN A 198 3.99 16.82 -12.48
N ARG A 199 4.15 17.22 -11.21
CA ARG A 199 5.13 18.24 -10.81
C ARG A 199 6.55 17.83 -11.17
N SER A 200 6.93 16.57 -10.92
CA SER A 200 8.27 16.07 -11.21
C SER A 200 8.55 15.97 -12.72
N LEU A 201 7.55 15.61 -13.53
CA LEU A 201 7.64 15.65 -14.99
C LEU A 201 7.82 17.09 -15.48
N ALA A 202 7.03 18.03 -14.97
CA ALA A 202 7.13 19.44 -15.34
C ALA A 202 8.51 20.04 -14.99
N GLN A 203 9.10 19.64 -13.86
CA GLN A 203 10.47 20.01 -13.47
C GLN A 203 11.54 19.46 -14.43
N CYS A 204 11.27 18.32 -15.08
CA CYS A 204 12.12 17.78 -16.14
C CYS A 204 11.88 18.42 -17.52
N GLY A 205 10.97 19.41 -17.62
CA GLY A 205 10.58 19.98 -18.92
C GLY A 205 9.61 19.11 -19.73
N LEU A 206 9.08 18.04 -19.12
CA LEU A 206 8.11 17.13 -19.74
C LEU A 206 6.72 17.52 -19.29
N ARG A 207 5.94 18.15 -20.17
CA ARG A 207 4.53 18.45 -19.92
C ARG A 207 3.65 17.40 -20.59
N PRO A 208 2.50 17.05 -20.00
CA PRO A 208 1.45 16.35 -20.73
C PRO A 208 1.09 17.18 -21.98
N ALA A 209 0.83 16.50 -23.09
CA ALA A 209 0.29 17.13 -24.29
C ALA A 209 -1.12 17.71 -24.02
#